data_AF-A0A1V6EZ98-F1
#
_entry.id   AF-A0A1V6EZ98-F1
#
_cell.length_a   1.000
_cell.length_b   1.000
_cell.length_c   1.000
_cell.angle_alpha   90.00
_cell.angle_beta   90.00
_cell.angle_gamma   90.00
#
_symmetry.space_group_name_H-M   'P 1'
#
loop_
_entity.id
_entity.type
_entity.pdbx_description
1 polymer ?
#
loop_
_entity_poly.entity_id
_entity_poly.type
_entity_poly.pdbx_seq_one_letter_code
_entity_poly.pdbx_strand_id
1 'polypeptide(L)'
;MVPVITPEQRAEDPLAVWVEPYCELPVDARGFRGPIPPLKNLKPSSDFGAYVERKLFVHNLTHAATAYLGHLRGYAYVYEAIRDDTVRARVEAAGRETCRALVKKYGMDAASLEVHLQDLIYRYHNRALADPIARVGRDPVRKLGPEDRLVGAMGLCRSQNIASHAVAMAAAAAILYDNPGDEAAMQVQALLRKGGVAAVLREICGLSPDSTAYIMIQRAFQALRKNVKES
;
A
#
# COMPACT_ATOMS: atom_id res chain seq x y z
N MET A 1 10.31 -4.14 -5.88
CA MET A 1 10.52 -4.77 -4.57
C MET A 1 11.98 -5.11 -4.49
N VAL A 2 12.63 -4.57 -3.48
CA VAL A 2 14.04 -4.76 -3.19
C VAL A 2 14.06 -5.17 -1.72
N PRO A 3 14.09 -6.47 -1.42
CA PRO A 3 14.13 -6.93 -0.04
C PRO A 3 15.47 -6.54 0.60
N VAL A 4 15.49 -6.51 1.93
CA VAL A 4 16.75 -6.37 2.66
C VAL A 4 17.40 -7.74 2.69
N ILE A 5 18.67 -7.79 2.30
CA ILE A 5 19.48 -9.01 2.29
C ILE A 5 19.81 -9.43 3.73
N THR A 6 19.90 -10.73 3.99
CA THR A 6 20.23 -11.25 5.32
C THR A 6 21.67 -10.89 5.73
N PRO A 7 21.98 -10.83 7.04
CA PRO A 7 23.35 -10.62 7.51
C PRO A 7 24.34 -11.64 6.94
N GLU A 8 23.92 -12.90 6.77
CA GLU A 8 24.71 -13.99 6.21
C GLU A 8 25.02 -13.73 4.73
N GLN A 9 24.00 -13.37 3.94
CA GLN A 9 24.16 -12.98 2.53
C GLN A 9 25.06 -11.75 2.35
N ARG A 10 24.95 -10.77 3.26
CA ARG A 10 25.82 -9.59 3.26
C ARG A 10 27.27 -9.93 3.60
N ALA A 11 27.49 -10.92 4.47
CA ALA A 11 28.83 -11.37 4.84
C ALA A 11 29.51 -12.14 3.69
N GLU A 12 28.73 -12.85 2.87
CA GLU A 12 29.21 -13.53 1.66
C GLU A 12 29.63 -12.54 0.57
N ASP A 13 28.80 -11.53 0.28
CA ASP A 13 29.14 -10.42 -0.61
C ASP A 13 28.52 -9.10 -0.11
N PRO A 14 29.33 -8.17 0.42
CA PRO A 14 28.82 -6.90 0.95
C PRO A 14 28.29 -5.95 -0.14
N LEU A 15 28.58 -6.23 -1.41
CA LEU A 15 28.10 -5.45 -2.57
C LEU A 15 26.84 -6.05 -3.21
N ALA A 16 26.41 -7.25 -2.80
CA ALA A 16 25.26 -7.92 -3.39
C ALA A 16 23.94 -7.17 -3.11
N VAL A 17 23.09 -7.09 -4.13
CA VAL A 17 21.73 -6.54 -4.03
C VAL A 17 20.78 -7.47 -4.78
N TRP A 18 19.73 -7.93 -4.11
CA TRP A 18 18.65 -8.69 -4.75
C TRP A 18 17.51 -7.76 -5.11
N VAL A 19 17.06 -7.86 -6.36
CA VAL A 19 15.95 -7.07 -6.90
C VAL A 19 15.00 -7.99 -7.63
N GLU A 20 13.73 -7.60 -7.72
CA GLU A 20 12.83 -8.25 -8.67
C GLU A 20 13.20 -7.90 -10.13
N PRO A 21 12.76 -8.69 -11.13
CA PRO A 21 13.06 -8.42 -12.54
C PRO A 21 12.47 -7.12 -13.10
N TYR A 22 11.43 -6.55 -12.46
CA TYR A 22 10.82 -5.30 -12.91
C TYR A 22 11.83 -4.15 -12.86
N CYS A 23 12.14 -3.56 -14.02
CA CYS A 23 13.26 -2.62 -14.15
C CYS A 23 12.92 -1.34 -14.94
N GLU A 24 11.66 -0.90 -14.97
CA GLU A 24 11.30 0.37 -15.62
C GLU A 24 11.64 1.58 -14.75
N LEU A 25 12.17 2.65 -15.36
CA LEU A 25 12.49 3.93 -14.71
C LEU A 25 11.71 5.08 -15.35
N PRO A 26 10.51 5.40 -14.84
CA PRO A 26 9.75 6.54 -15.33
C PRO A 26 10.29 7.85 -14.80
N VAL A 27 10.37 8.85 -15.68
CA VAL A 27 10.97 10.16 -15.40
C VAL A 27 10.09 11.27 -15.96
N ASP A 28 10.14 12.45 -15.33
CA ASP A 28 9.48 13.63 -15.87
C ASP A 28 10.26 14.14 -17.09
N ALA A 29 9.66 14.02 -18.27
CA ALA A 29 10.26 14.47 -19.52
C ALA A 29 10.55 15.98 -19.50
N ARG A 30 9.75 16.77 -18.76
CA ARG A 30 9.88 18.23 -18.66
C ARG A 30 11.01 18.66 -17.72
N GLY A 31 11.53 17.74 -16.91
CA GLY A 31 12.64 18.00 -15.99
C GLY A 31 14.04 17.98 -16.62
N PHE A 32 14.16 17.53 -17.88
CA PHE A 32 15.45 17.42 -18.55
C PHE A 32 15.96 18.77 -19.05
N ARG A 33 17.24 19.05 -18.79
CA ARG A 33 18.00 20.11 -19.46
C ARG A 33 18.86 19.47 -20.55
N GLY A 34 18.53 19.77 -21.80
CA GLY A 34 19.15 19.12 -22.97
C GLY A 34 18.39 17.85 -23.42
N PRO A 35 18.96 17.08 -24.37
CA PRO A 35 18.31 15.89 -24.90
C PRO A 35 18.19 14.80 -23.82
N ILE A 36 17.09 14.05 -23.88
CA ILE A 36 16.87 12.90 -23.01
C ILE A 36 17.85 11.78 -23.44
N PRO A 37 18.63 11.20 -22.51
CA PRO A 37 19.61 10.18 -22.86
C PRO A 37 18.90 8.88 -23.31
N PRO A 38 19.44 8.16 -24.32
CA PRO A 38 18.84 6.94 -24.84
C PRO A 38 19.14 5.73 -23.94
N LEU A 39 18.56 5.72 -22.75
CA LEU A 39 18.69 4.61 -21.80
C LEU A 39 17.52 3.62 -21.96
N LYS A 40 17.83 2.34 -22.19
CA LYS A 40 16.86 1.26 -22.52
C LYS A 40 15.60 1.25 -21.64
N ASN A 41 15.77 1.46 -20.34
CA ASN A 41 14.70 1.33 -19.34
C ASN A 41 14.12 2.68 -18.88
N LEU A 42 14.64 3.79 -19.39
CA LEU A 42 14.15 5.13 -19.06
C LEU A 42 12.86 5.40 -19.83
N LYS A 43 11.80 5.76 -19.12
CA LYS A 43 10.45 5.99 -19.66
C LYS A 43 10.03 7.45 -19.41
N PRO A 44 10.35 8.38 -20.31
CA PRO A 44 9.92 9.76 -20.17
C PRO A 44 8.40 9.86 -20.27
N SER A 45 7.80 10.57 -19.32
CA SER A 45 6.37 10.88 -19.34
C SER A 45 6.18 12.39 -19.36
N SER A 46 5.27 12.86 -20.22
CA SER A 46 4.78 14.24 -20.16
C SER A 46 3.78 14.43 -19.02
N ASP A 47 3.10 13.39 -18.55
CA ASP A 47 2.21 13.42 -17.38
C ASP A 47 2.81 12.61 -16.23
N PHE A 48 3.82 13.18 -15.59
CA PHE A 48 4.52 12.51 -14.49
C PHE A 48 3.67 12.44 -13.21
N GLY A 49 2.75 13.39 -13.00
CA GLY A 49 1.84 13.40 -11.85
C GLY A 49 0.92 12.17 -11.83
N ALA A 50 0.35 11.84 -12.98
CA ALA A 50 -0.43 10.62 -13.18
C ALA A 50 0.36 9.35 -12.82
N TYR A 51 1.64 9.28 -13.21
CA TYR A 51 2.51 8.16 -12.84
C TYR A 51 2.79 8.07 -11.33
N VAL A 52 3.06 9.21 -10.68
CA VAL A 52 3.31 9.28 -9.24
C VAL A 52 2.10 8.77 -8.46
N GLU A 53 0.89 9.24 -8.79
CA GLU A 53 -0.34 8.79 -8.13
C GLU A 53 -0.66 7.33 -8.42
N ARG A 54 -0.44 6.84 -9.66
CA ARG A 54 -0.57 5.40 -9.96
C ARG A 54 0.34 4.55 -9.08
N LYS A 55 1.62 4.94 -8.94
CA LYS A 55 2.57 4.21 -8.08
C LYS A 55 2.13 4.27 -6.62
N LEU A 56 1.71 5.44 -6.13
CA LEU A 56 1.34 5.64 -4.74
C LEU A 56 0.03 4.91 -4.36
N PHE A 57 -1.00 5.02 -5.22
CA PHE A 57 -2.35 4.55 -4.91
C PHE A 57 -2.70 3.19 -5.51
N VAL A 58 -1.81 2.60 -6.33
CA VAL A 58 -1.96 1.21 -6.80
C VAL A 58 -0.86 0.33 -6.19
N HIS A 59 0.41 0.51 -6.57
CA HIS A 59 1.50 -0.34 -6.07
C HIS A 59 1.70 -0.18 -4.55
N ASN A 60 2.01 1.02 -4.07
CA ASN A 60 2.30 1.23 -2.66
C ASN A 60 1.10 0.84 -1.77
N LEU A 61 -0.12 1.20 -2.19
CA LEU A 61 -1.37 0.83 -1.53
C LEU A 61 -1.56 -0.69 -1.45
N THR A 62 -1.50 -1.40 -2.57
CA THR A 62 -1.75 -2.86 -2.59
C THR A 62 -0.66 -3.63 -1.84
N HIS A 63 0.59 -3.17 -1.89
CA HIS A 63 1.68 -3.78 -1.14
C HIS A 63 1.50 -3.59 0.38
N ALA A 64 1.10 -2.39 0.81
CA ALA A 64 0.77 -2.13 2.22
C ALA A 64 -0.48 -2.91 2.67
N ALA A 65 -1.52 -2.96 1.84
CA ALA A 65 -2.73 -3.74 2.11
C ALA A 65 -2.41 -5.24 2.29
N THR A 66 -1.55 -5.80 1.44
CA THR A 66 -1.08 -7.19 1.55
C THR A 66 -0.38 -7.42 2.88
N ALA A 67 0.52 -6.52 3.28
CA ALA A 67 1.24 -6.63 4.54
C ALA A 67 0.31 -6.57 5.77
N TYR A 68 -0.57 -5.56 5.85
CA TYR A 68 -1.42 -5.40 7.03
C TYR A 68 -2.50 -6.47 7.14
N LEU A 69 -3.14 -6.84 6.02
CA LEU A 69 -4.10 -7.95 6.01
C LEU A 69 -3.41 -9.28 6.31
N GLY A 70 -2.19 -9.48 5.80
CA GLY A 70 -1.38 -10.66 6.08
C GLY A 70 -0.97 -10.77 7.55
N HIS A 71 -0.59 -9.65 8.16
CA HIS A 71 -0.26 -9.58 9.59
C HIS A 71 -1.42 -10.04 10.47
N LEU A 72 -2.65 -9.60 10.18
CA LEU A 72 -3.85 -10.05 10.90
C LEU A 72 -4.14 -11.55 10.73
N ARG A 73 -3.55 -12.19 9.72
CA ARG A 73 -3.65 -13.63 9.48
C ARG A 73 -2.46 -14.41 10.04
N GLY A 74 -1.49 -13.74 10.66
CA GLY A 74 -0.29 -14.36 11.23
C GLY A 74 0.78 -14.73 10.21
N TYR A 75 0.70 -14.23 8.98
CA TYR A 75 1.74 -14.47 7.96
C TYR A 75 2.99 -13.62 8.24
N ALA A 76 4.16 -14.14 7.87
CA ALA A 76 5.45 -13.46 8.05
C ALA A 76 5.92 -12.77 6.77
N TYR A 77 5.55 -13.28 5.60
CA TYR A 77 6.02 -12.82 4.31
C TYR A 77 4.88 -12.43 3.36
N VAL A 78 5.16 -11.46 2.48
CA VAL A 78 4.20 -10.97 1.46
C VAL A 78 3.68 -12.11 0.59
N TYR A 79 4.56 -13.04 0.22
CA TYR A 79 4.23 -14.17 -0.65
C TYR A 79 3.28 -15.18 0.01
N GLU A 80 3.27 -15.26 1.34
CA GLU A 80 2.33 -16.10 2.11
C GLU A 80 0.96 -15.41 2.11
N ALA A 81 0.95 -14.13 2.47
CA ALA A 81 -0.27 -13.34 2.55
C ALA A 81 -1.02 -13.25 1.22
N ILE A 82 -0.34 -12.99 0.10
CA ILE A 82 -1.03 -12.86 -1.19
C ILE A 82 -1.56 -14.21 -1.74
N ARG A 83 -1.11 -15.34 -1.19
CA ARG A 83 -1.63 -16.67 -1.53
C ARG A 83 -2.87 -17.06 -0.74
N ASP A 84 -3.19 -16.33 0.33
CA ASP A 84 -4.48 -16.44 1.02
C ASP A 84 -5.56 -15.76 0.16
N ASP A 85 -6.55 -16.54 -0.29
CA ASP A 85 -7.61 -16.06 -1.18
C ASP A 85 -8.39 -14.88 -0.61
N THR A 86 -8.59 -14.86 0.72
CA THR A 86 -9.31 -13.77 1.39
C THR A 86 -8.48 -12.49 1.40
N VAL A 87 -7.17 -12.59 1.65
CA VAL A 87 -6.25 -11.45 1.57
C VAL A 87 -6.17 -10.94 0.13
N ARG A 88 -5.92 -11.83 -0.83
CA ARG A 88 -5.79 -11.50 -2.26
C ARG A 88 -7.03 -10.78 -2.79
N ALA A 89 -8.22 -11.31 -2.53
CA ALA A 89 -9.47 -10.69 -2.99
C ALA A 89 -9.63 -9.26 -2.47
N ARG A 90 -9.26 -9.00 -1.21
CA ARG A 90 -9.32 -7.65 -0.61
C ARG A 90 -8.27 -6.70 -1.19
N VAL A 91 -7.06 -7.19 -1.43
CA VAL A 91 -5.97 -6.41 -2.04
C VAL A 91 -6.34 -6.01 -3.47
N GLU A 92 -6.84 -6.94 -4.27
CA GLU A 92 -7.31 -6.66 -5.63
C GLU A 92 -8.48 -5.68 -5.64
N ALA A 93 -9.46 -5.86 -4.73
CA ALA A 93 -10.58 -4.93 -4.62
C ALA A 93 -10.10 -3.50 -4.31
N ALA A 94 -9.14 -3.34 -3.40
CA ALA A 94 -8.57 -2.03 -3.05
C ALA A 94 -7.81 -1.41 -4.24
N GLY A 95 -7.04 -2.21 -4.97
CA GLY A 95 -6.37 -1.76 -6.21
C GLY A 95 -7.37 -1.34 -7.29
N ARG A 96 -8.44 -2.12 -7.51
CA ARG A 96 -9.47 -1.78 -8.51
C ARG A 96 -10.25 -0.52 -8.15
N GLU A 97 -10.52 -0.26 -6.87
CA GLU A 97 -11.14 0.98 -6.41
C GLU A 97 -10.32 2.21 -6.83
N THR A 98 -9.01 2.20 -6.58
CA THR A 98 -8.13 3.33 -6.92
C THR A 98 -7.83 3.41 -8.41
N CYS A 99 -7.71 2.28 -9.12
CA CYS A 99 -7.60 2.26 -10.58
C CYS A 99 -8.78 2.98 -11.24
N ARG A 100 -10.03 2.71 -10.82
CA ARG A 100 -11.20 3.43 -11.36
C ARG A 100 -11.12 4.94 -11.09
N ALA A 101 -10.56 5.35 -9.96
CA ALA A 101 -10.41 6.78 -9.63
C ALA A 101 -9.35 7.44 -10.52
N LEU A 102 -8.24 6.75 -10.79
CA LEU A 102 -7.20 7.21 -11.71
C LEU A 102 -7.70 7.34 -13.15
N VAL A 103 -8.53 6.39 -13.62
CA VAL A 103 -9.20 6.51 -14.94
C VAL A 103 -10.01 7.80 -15.00
N LYS A 104 -10.86 8.08 -14.00
CA LYS A 104 -11.68 9.29 -13.99
C LYS A 104 -10.87 10.59 -13.90
N LYS A 105 -9.82 10.62 -13.07
CA LYS A 105 -9.02 11.83 -12.82
C LYS A 105 -8.09 12.17 -13.99
N TYR A 106 -7.45 11.17 -14.58
CA TYR A 106 -6.36 11.35 -15.55
C TYR A 106 -6.68 10.84 -16.96
N GLY A 107 -7.82 10.20 -17.18
CA GLY A 107 -8.15 9.59 -18.47
C GLY A 107 -7.25 8.41 -18.83
N MET A 108 -6.66 7.74 -17.82
CA MET A 108 -5.83 6.55 -18.04
C MET A 108 -6.66 5.41 -18.65
N ASP A 109 -6.00 4.57 -19.46
CA ASP A 109 -6.62 3.36 -20.00
C ASP A 109 -6.91 2.34 -18.89
N ALA A 110 -8.18 1.94 -18.77
CA ALA A 110 -8.65 1.03 -17.73
C ALA A 110 -8.05 -0.38 -17.89
N ALA A 111 -7.91 -0.87 -19.14
CA ALA A 111 -7.34 -2.18 -19.41
C ALA A 111 -5.86 -2.24 -19.00
N SER A 112 -5.09 -1.20 -19.33
CA SER A 112 -3.69 -1.05 -18.92
C SER A 112 -3.53 -1.01 -17.40
N LEU A 113 -4.45 -0.36 -16.68
CA LEU A 113 -4.43 -0.34 -15.22
C LEU A 113 -4.77 -1.71 -14.60
N GLU A 114 -5.71 -2.46 -15.17
CA GLU A 114 -5.99 -3.83 -14.70
C GLU A 114 -4.78 -4.75 -14.96
N VAL A 115 -4.17 -4.68 -16.14
CA VAL A 115 -2.93 -5.43 -16.45
C VAL A 115 -1.82 -5.08 -15.47
N HIS A 116 -1.65 -3.79 -15.16
CA HIS A 116 -0.66 -3.35 -14.17
C HIS A 116 -0.96 -3.87 -12.76
N LEU A 117 -2.23 -3.87 -12.34
CA LEU A 117 -2.63 -4.43 -11.05
C LEU A 117 -2.33 -5.93 -10.99
N GLN A 118 -2.69 -6.69 -12.03
CA GLN A 118 -2.43 -8.13 -12.09
C GLN A 118 -0.93 -8.45 -12.11
N ASP A 119 -0.10 -7.64 -12.78
CA ASP A 119 1.36 -7.74 -12.72
C ASP A 119 1.87 -7.58 -11.28
N LEU A 120 1.37 -6.59 -10.53
CA LEU A 120 1.74 -6.39 -9.13
C LEU A 120 1.35 -7.60 -8.27
N ILE A 121 0.13 -8.12 -8.42
CA ILE A 121 -0.33 -9.30 -7.69
C ILE A 121 0.55 -10.51 -8.02
N TYR A 122 0.88 -10.73 -9.28
CA TYR A 122 1.80 -11.78 -9.70
C TYR A 122 3.17 -11.62 -9.04
N ARG A 123 3.73 -10.41 -9.02
CA ARG A 123 5.04 -10.13 -8.41
C ARG A 123 5.04 -10.37 -6.90
N TYR A 124 3.95 -10.08 -6.20
CA TYR A 124 3.81 -10.38 -4.77
C TYR A 124 3.91 -11.89 -4.46
N HIS A 125 3.65 -12.78 -5.44
CA HIS A 125 3.82 -14.23 -5.24
C HIS A 125 5.29 -14.69 -5.22
N ASN A 126 6.25 -13.81 -5.53
CA ASN A 126 7.66 -14.16 -5.66
C ASN A 126 8.27 -14.60 -4.32
N ARG A 127 8.41 -15.92 -4.14
CA ARG A 127 8.99 -16.54 -2.92
C ARG A 127 10.47 -16.22 -2.76
N ALA A 128 11.20 -16.05 -3.86
CA ALA A 128 12.64 -15.83 -3.84
C ALA A 128 13.02 -14.49 -3.20
N LEU A 129 12.10 -13.51 -3.20
CA LEU A 129 12.33 -12.24 -2.52
C LEU A 129 12.21 -12.37 -0.99
N ALA A 130 11.45 -13.36 -0.51
CA ALA A 130 11.14 -13.55 0.92
C ALA A 130 10.85 -12.22 1.64
N ASP A 131 10.05 -11.34 1.01
CA ASP A 131 9.87 -9.97 1.47
C ASP A 131 9.05 -9.92 2.77
N PRO A 132 9.62 -9.52 3.92
CA PRO A 132 8.93 -9.63 5.20
C PRO A 132 7.79 -8.62 5.34
N ILE A 133 6.66 -9.07 5.89
CA ILE A 133 5.53 -8.21 6.26
C ILE A 133 5.99 -7.14 7.25
N ALA A 134 6.86 -7.49 8.20
CA ALA A 134 7.43 -6.52 9.14
C ALA A 134 8.13 -5.34 8.42
N ARG A 135 8.83 -5.59 7.32
CA ARG A 135 9.51 -4.56 6.51
C ARG A 135 8.50 -3.74 5.71
N VAL A 136 7.57 -4.42 5.03
CA VAL A 136 6.57 -3.77 4.16
C VAL A 136 5.54 -3.00 4.96
N GLY A 137 5.18 -3.46 6.16
CA GLY A 137 4.24 -2.87 7.10
C GLY A 137 4.83 -1.72 7.92
N ARG A 138 6.15 -1.67 8.12
CA ARG A 138 6.86 -0.68 8.94
C ARG A 138 6.45 0.78 8.72
N ASP A 139 6.37 1.58 9.78
CA ASP A 139 5.99 3.00 9.74
C ASP A 139 4.52 3.21 9.30
N PRO A 140 3.55 2.66 10.07
CA PRO A 140 2.12 2.83 9.80
C PRO A 140 1.63 4.26 10.03
N VAL A 141 2.26 5.05 10.91
CA VAL A 141 1.90 6.47 11.14
C VAL A 141 1.98 7.24 9.82
N ARG A 142 3.10 7.14 9.09
CA ARG A 142 3.24 7.80 7.79
C ARG A 142 2.24 7.24 6.75
N LYS A 143 2.06 5.92 6.69
CA LYS A 143 1.18 5.27 5.69
C LYS A 143 -0.31 5.54 5.89
N LEU A 144 -0.73 5.77 7.14
CA LEU A 144 -2.07 6.20 7.51
C LEU A 144 -2.25 7.71 7.37
N GLY A 145 -1.19 8.47 7.10
CA GLY A 145 -1.26 9.91 6.93
C GLY A 145 -2.21 10.34 5.79
N PRO A 146 -2.78 11.55 5.87
CA PRO A 146 -3.87 12.01 5.01
C PRO A 146 -3.52 12.03 3.52
N GLU A 147 -2.24 12.22 3.17
CA GLU A 147 -1.76 12.31 1.79
C GLU A 147 -1.01 11.05 1.31
N ASP A 148 -0.87 10.02 2.16
CA ASP A 148 -0.15 8.79 1.80
C ASP A 148 -1.12 7.71 1.25
N ARG A 149 -0.58 6.54 0.97
CA ARG A 149 -1.16 5.46 0.17
C ARG A 149 -2.49 4.89 0.67
N LEU A 150 -2.90 5.12 1.91
CA LEU A 150 -4.17 4.60 2.45
C LEU A 150 -5.24 5.70 2.48
N VAL A 151 -5.07 6.70 3.34
CA VAL A 151 -6.07 7.77 3.49
C VAL A 151 -6.09 8.69 2.27
N GLY A 152 -4.93 9.00 1.69
CA GLY A 152 -4.82 9.77 0.45
C GLY A 152 -5.50 9.05 -0.73
N ALA A 153 -5.41 7.72 -0.80
CA ALA A 153 -6.13 6.93 -1.80
C ALA A 153 -7.66 7.02 -1.64
N MET A 154 -8.15 7.05 -0.40
CA MET A 154 -9.58 7.30 -0.14
C MET A 154 -9.97 8.73 -0.54
N GLY A 155 -9.09 9.71 -0.33
CA GLY A 155 -9.23 11.08 -0.80
C GLY A 155 -9.36 11.17 -2.33
N LEU A 156 -8.49 10.47 -3.06
CA LEU A 156 -8.56 10.32 -4.52
C LEU A 156 -9.91 9.72 -4.93
N CYS A 157 -10.31 8.59 -4.35
CA CYS A 157 -11.59 7.94 -4.68
C CYS A 157 -12.78 8.88 -4.44
N ARG A 158 -12.79 9.59 -3.30
CA ARG A 158 -13.83 10.57 -2.97
C ARG A 158 -13.91 11.68 -4.01
N SER A 159 -12.78 12.26 -4.42
CA SER A 159 -12.74 13.33 -5.43
C SER A 159 -13.36 12.93 -6.78
N GLN A 160 -13.43 11.63 -7.05
CA GLN A 160 -13.95 11.06 -8.30
C GLN A 160 -15.31 10.36 -8.12
N ASN A 161 -15.96 10.55 -6.96
CA ASN A 161 -17.21 9.90 -6.58
C ASN A 161 -17.15 8.37 -6.69
N ILE A 162 -16.10 7.77 -6.10
CA ILE A 162 -15.88 6.33 -6.04
C ILE A 162 -15.84 5.89 -4.58
N ALA A 163 -16.62 4.85 -4.25
CA ALA A 163 -16.56 4.21 -2.95
C ALA A 163 -15.23 3.44 -2.78
N SER A 164 -14.62 3.55 -1.59
CA SER A 164 -13.30 3.00 -1.26
C SER A 164 -13.36 2.05 -0.06
N HIS A 165 -14.28 1.08 -0.12
CA HIS A 165 -14.54 0.16 1.00
C HIS A 165 -13.38 -0.80 1.26
N ALA A 166 -12.75 -1.32 0.20
CA ALA A 166 -11.61 -2.20 0.33
C ALA A 166 -10.35 -1.44 0.79
N VAL A 167 -10.15 -0.19 0.33
CA VAL A 167 -9.09 0.67 0.89
C VAL A 167 -9.33 0.96 2.38
N ALA A 168 -10.57 1.23 2.78
CA ALA A 168 -10.92 1.41 4.19
C ALA A 168 -10.62 0.15 5.04
N MET A 169 -10.83 -1.04 4.47
CA MET A 169 -10.45 -2.31 5.11
C MET A 169 -8.93 -2.42 5.32
N ALA A 170 -8.14 -2.04 4.31
CA ALA A 170 -6.68 -2.01 4.43
C ALA A 170 -6.20 -0.98 5.47
N ALA A 171 -6.83 0.21 5.53
CA ALA A 171 -6.55 1.21 6.55
C ALA A 171 -6.90 0.73 7.96
N ALA A 172 -8.06 0.08 8.13
CA ALA A 172 -8.43 -0.53 9.40
C ALA A 172 -7.45 -1.64 9.83
N ALA A 173 -6.96 -2.46 8.89
CA ALA A 173 -5.93 -3.45 9.16
C ALA A 173 -4.60 -2.80 9.58
N ALA A 174 -4.22 -1.68 8.96
CA ALA A 174 -3.04 -0.91 9.36
C ALA A 174 -3.15 -0.35 10.78
N ILE A 175 -4.35 0.07 11.21
CA ILE A 175 -4.60 0.53 12.59
C ILE A 175 -4.46 -0.63 13.59
N LEU A 176 -4.75 -1.87 13.18
CA LEU A 176 -4.62 -3.07 14.01
C LEU A 176 -3.22 -3.69 13.96
N TYR A 177 -2.29 -3.14 13.17
CA TYR A 177 -0.91 -3.62 13.09
C TYR A 177 -0.13 -3.27 14.37
N ASP A 178 0.43 -4.28 15.01
CA ASP A 178 0.97 -4.21 16.38
C ASP A 178 2.39 -4.77 16.53
N ASN A 179 3.19 -4.73 15.46
CA ASN A 179 4.57 -5.20 15.51
C ASN A 179 5.40 -4.44 16.56
N PRO A 180 5.94 -5.10 17.59
CA PRO A 180 6.69 -4.45 18.66
C PRO A 180 8.05 -3.90 18.24
N GLY A 181 8.60 -4.38 17.11
CA GLY A 181 9.85 -3.87 16.53
C GLY A 181 9.70 -2.58 15.72
N ASP A 182 8.48 -2.01 15.67
CA ASP A 182 8.18 -0.78 14.95
C ASP A 182 7.58 0.28 15.89
N GLU A 183 8.37 1.28 16.24
CA GLU A 183 7.97 2.38 17.13
C GLU A 183 6.71 3.10 16.66
N ALA A 184 6.55 3.29 15.35
CA ALA A 184 5.38 3.93 14.77
C ALA A 184 4.13 3.03 14.90
N ALA A 185 4.27 1.71 14.79
CA ALA A 185 3.17 0.78 15.10
C ALA A 185 2.78 0.87 16.57
N MET A 186 3.77 0.96 17.46
CA MET A 186 3.51 1.08 18.90
C MET A 186 2.87 2.40 19.29
N GLN A 187 3.18 3.49 18.57
CA GLN A 187 2.46 4.76 18.69
C GLN A 187 0.99 4.61 18.30
N VAL A 188 0.68 3.97 17.17
CA VAL A 188 -0.71 3.70 16.74
C VAL A 188 -1.44 2.88 17.82
N GLN A 189 -0.82 1.82 18.33
CA GLN A 189 -1.42 0.97 19.36
C GLN A 189 -1.63 1.69 20.70
N ALA A 190 -0.70 2.55 21.11
CA ALA A 190 -0.84 3.36 22.32
C ALA A 190 -2.02 4.32 22.21
N LEU A 191 -2.15 4.99 21.06
CA LEU A 191 -3.27 5.88 20.78
C LEU A 191 -4.61 5.13 20.71
N LEU A 192 -4.60 3.95 20.07
CA LEU A 192 -5.77 3.08 19.98
C LEU A 192 -6.25 2.61 21.37
N ARG A 193 -5.33 2.28 22.30
CA ARG A 193 -5.69 1.91 23.68
C ARG A 193 -6.24 3.10 24.47
N LYS A 194 -5.66 4.29 24.30
CA LYS A 194 -6.04 5.48 25.06
C LYS A 194 -7.37 6.10 24.62
N GLY A 195 -7.59 6.20 23.31
CA GLY A 195 -8.71 6.96 22.73
C GLY A 195 -9.54 6.20 21.70
N GLY A 196 -9.29 4.90 21.53
CA GLY A 196 -9.97 4.07 20.54
C GLY A 196 -9.62 4.44 19.10
N VAL A 197 -10.34 3.81 18.15
CA VAL A 197 -10.13 4.06 16.72
C VAL A 197 -10.40 5.52 16.35
N ALA A 198 -11.32 6.18 17.05
CA ALA A 198 -11.64 7.59 16.84
C ALA A 198 -10.42 8.51 17.03
N ALA A 199 -9.57 8.24 18.03
CA ALA A 199 -8.36 9.03 18.26
C ALA A 199 -7.34 8.84 17.13
N VAL A 200 -7.12 7.60 16.68
CA VAL A 200 -6.23 7.29 15.54
C VAL A 200 -6.69 7.99 14.26
N LEU A 201 -8.01 7.95 13.97
CA LEU A 201 -8.56 8.59 12.78
C LEU A 201 -8.41 10.11 12.80
N ARG A 202 -8.50 10.76 13.97
CA ARG A 202 -8.31 12.21 14.06
C ARG A 202 -6.85 12.61 14.06
N GLU A 203 -6.03 11.99 14.91
CA GLU A 203 -4.67 12.47 15.20
C GLU A 203 -3.64 11.98 14.19
N ILE A 204 -3.80 10.77 13.63
CA ILE A 204 -2.87 10.21 12.65
C ILE A 204 -3.42 10.36 11.22
N CYS A 205 -4.69 10.01 11.02
CA CYS A 205 -5.28 10.06 9.68
C CYS A 205 -5.75 11.46 9.28
N GLY A 206 -5.84 12.41 10.21
CA GLY A 206 -6.31 13.78 9.93
C GLY A 206 -7.77 13.86 9.48
N LEU A 207 -8.59 12.86 9.84
CA LEU A 207 -9.97 12.75 9.36
C LEU A 207 -10.96 13.37 10.35
N SER A 208 -11.91 14.13 9.81
CA SER A 208 -13.05 14.64 10.58
C SER A 208 -14.12 13.55 10.77
N PRO A 209 -14.81 13.48 11.93
CA PRO A 209 -15.82 12.45 12.22
C PRO A 209 -17.00 12.35 11.24
N ASP A 210 -17.32 13.45 10.57
CA ASP A 210 -18.38 13.57 9.56
C ASP A 210 -17.90 13.15 8.16
N SER A 211 -16.59 12.96 7.96
CA SER A 211 -16.06 12.56 6.66
C SER A 211 -16.44 11.12 6.32
N THR A 212 -16.76 10.87 5.05
CA THR A 212 -17.07 9.52 4.54
C THR A 212 -15.94 8.53 4.83
N ALA A 213 -14.68 8.97 4.72
CA ALA A 213 -13.53 8.11 4.99
C ALA A 213 -13.46 7.67 6.45
N TYR A 214 -13.70 8.59 7.40
CA TYR A 214 -13.76 8.29 8.82
C TYR A 214 -14.79 7.19 9.10
N ILE A 215 -16.02 7.36 8.58
CA ILE A 215 -17.13 6.42 8.79
C ILE A 215 -16.80 5.04 8.18
N MET A 216 -16.23 5.01 6.97
CA MET A 216 -15.85 3.77 6.30
C MET A 216 -14.77 3.00 7.07
N ILE A 217 -13.70 3.68 7.52
CA ILE A 217 -12.62 3.03 8.28
C ILE A 217 -13.13 2.56 9.63
N GLN A 218 -13.94 3.35 10.34
CA GLN A 218 -14.51 2.96 11.62
C GLN A 218 -15.37 1.69 11.51
N ARG A 219 -16.21 1.58 10.47
CA ARG A 219 -17.01 0.38 10.19
C ARG A 219 -16.13 -0.82 9.86
N ALA A 220 -15.12 -0.64 9.01
CA ALA A 220 -14.19 -1.72 8.67
C ALA A 220 -13.41 -2.21 9.90
N PHE A 221 -12.97 -1.31 10.76
CA PHE A 221 -12.30 -1.64 12.03
C PHE A 221 -13.18 -2.48 12.96
N GLN A 222 -14.46 -2.10 13.10
CA GLN A 222 -15.41 -2.87 13.90
C GLN A 222 -15.63 -4.28 13.33
N ALA A 223 -15.73 -4.41 12.01
CA ALA A 223 -15.89 -5.70 11.35
C ALA A 223 -14.67 -6.60 11.57
N LEU A 224 -13.45 -6.08 11.42
CA LEU A 224 -12.22 -6.83 11.68
C LEU A 224 -12.11 -7.28 13.14
N ARG A 225 -12.45 -6.42 14.11
CA ARG A 225 -12.38 -6.80 15.54
C ARG A 225 -13.38 -7.88 15.95
N LYS A 226 -14.53 -8.00 15.28
CA LYS A 226 -15.49 -9.08 15.56
C LYS A 226 -14.91 -10.43 15.13
N ASN A 227 -14.38 -10.50 13.92
CA ASN A 227 -13.81 -11.74 13.38
C ASN A 227 -12.60 -12.22 14.19
N VAL A 228 -11.77 -11.31 14.73
CA VAL A 228 -10.63 -11.65 15.58
C VAL A 228 -11.05 -12.24 16.94
N LYS A 229 -12.25 -11.95 17.44
CA LYS A 229 -12.75 -12.53 18.70
C LYS A 229 -13.41 -13.90 18.51
N GLU A 230 -13.73 -14.27 17.28
CA GLU A 230 -14.42 -15.51 16.91
C GLU A 230 -13.46 -16.57 16.33
N SER A 231 -12.18 -16.22 16.15
CA SER A 231 -11.09 -17.08 15.67
C SER A 231 -10.17 -17.49 16.82
#